data_AF-A0AAV4I707-F1
#
_entry.id   AF-A0AAV4I707-F1
#
_cell.length_a   1.000
_cell.length_b   1.000
_cell.length_c   1.000
_cell.angle_alpha   90.00
_cell.angle_beta   90.00
_cell.angle_gamma   90.00
#
_symmetry.space_group_name_H-M   'P 1'
#
loop_
_entity.id
_entity.type
_entity.pdbx_description
1 polymer ?
#
loop_
_entity_poly.entity_id
_entity_poly.type
_entity_poly.pdbx_seq_one_letter_code
_entity_poly.pdbx_strand_id
1 'polypeptide(L)'
;MDIVWLLLHFIRATKTNNIHLHVSCLNKLCPLLFSMNYHNYAKYLSIYFVSLANLNHSHPGAEEMLMDNGFSVSRSNTPAGRIAVDMTIEQTINKHAKTKGGIVGFSRSLPSYYRWSVTRHSQADYVSATQKMINKRSADTDSHKELSTAEKRESERESKIHFLKVLAFSAFINPFEVEEGLVSLASGRKVQEDVADDLLSVERKGKEL
;
A
#
# COMPACT_ATOMS: atom_id res chain seq x y z
N MET A 1 -12.50 -4.58 -17.45
CA MET A 1 -12.59 -5.14 -16.08
C MET A 1 -12.74 -3.95 -15.17
N ASP A 2 -13.78 -3.87 -14.34
CA ASP A 2 -13.99 -2.73 -13.45
C ASP A 2 -12.72 -2.49 -12.59
N ILE A 3 -12.26 -1.23 -12.57
CA ILE A 3 -11.00 -0.79 -11.94
C ILE A 3 -10.96 -1.18 -10.46
N VAL A 4 -12.12 -1.18 -9.79
CA VAL A 4 -12.24 -1.62 -8.40
C VAL A 4 -11.81 -3.08 -8.24
N TRP A 5 -12.28 -3.96 -9.12
CA TRP A 5 -11.89 -5.37 -9.09
C TRP A 5 -10.42 -5.59 -9.40
N LEU A 6 -9.83 -4.77 -10.28
CA LEU A 6 -8.39 -4.80 -10.54
C LEU A 6 -7.59 -4.48 -9.27
N LEU A 7 -7.98 -3.43 -8.53
CA LEU A 7 -7.33 -3.05 -7.27
C LEU A 7 -7.51 -4.12 -6.19
N LEU A 8 -8.71 -4.69 -6.07
CA LEU A 8 -8.97 -5.79 -5.12
C LEU A 8 -8.14 -7.03 -5.44
N HIS A 9 -7.98 -7.38 -6.72
CA HIS A 9 -7.09 -8.47 -7.14
C HIS A 9 -5.62 -8.17 -6.84
N PHE A 10 -5.18 -6.92 -7.03
CA PHE A 10 -3.82 -6.50 -6.68
C PHE A 10 -3.55 -6.63 -5.17
N ILE A 11 -4.50 -6.21 -4.32
CA ILE A 11 -4.41 -6.38 -2.87
C ILE A 11 -4.40 -7.87 -2.51
N ARG A 12 -5.33 -8.65 -3.08
CA ARG A 12 -5.43 -10.09 -2.86
C ARG A 12 -4.11 -10.80 -3.20
N ALA A 13 -3.45 -10.42 -4.29
CA ALA A 13 -2.18 -10.99 -4.71
C ALA A 13 -1.15 -10.94 -3.57
N THR A 14 -1.00 -9.78 -2.92
CA THR A 14 -0.13 -9.62 -1.73
C THR A 14 -0.63 -10.46 -0.56
N LYS A 15 -1.94 -10.41 -0.27
CA LYS A 15 -2.53 -11.15 0.86
C LYS A 15 -2.36 -12.66 0.76
N THR A 16 -2.28 -13.21 -0.45
CA THR A 16 -2.15 -14.65 -0.71
C THR A 16 -0.79 -15.07 -1.26
N ASN A 17 0.22 -14.21 -1.24
CA ASN A 17 1.54 -14.46 -1.82
C ASN A 17 1.51 -14.91 -3.30
N ASN A 18 0.56 -14.38 -4.10
CA ASN A 18 0.39 -14.78 -5.49
C ASN A 18 1.11 -13.79 -6.42
N ILE A 19 2.37 -14.09 -6.75
CA ILE A 19 3.22 -13.23 -7.59
C ILE A 19 2.69 -13.10 -9.03
N HIS A 20 2.15 -14.17 -9.62
CA HIS A 20 1.60 -14.12 -10.97
C HIS A 20 0.38 -13.19 -11.08
N LEU A 21 -0.51 -13.25 -10.09
CA LEU A 21 -1.66 -12.34 -10.02
C LEU A 21 -1.16 -10.90 -9.84
N HIS A 22 -0.12 -10.69 -9.04
CA HIS A 22 0.49 -9.37 -8.87
C HIS A 22 1.00 -8.82 -10.21
N VAL A 23 1.81 -9.59 -10.94
CA VAL A 23 2.35 -9.22 -12.26
C VAL A 23 1.25 -8.96 -13.29
N SER A 24 0.22 -9.81 -13.31
CA SER A 24 -0.95 -9.62 -14.20
C SER A 24 -1.72 -8.32 -13.90
N CYS A 25 -1.89 -8.00 -12.62
CA CYS A 25 -2.51 -6.75 -12.20
C CYS A 25 -1.63 -5.53 -12.55
N LEU A 26 -0.30 -5.62 -12.38
CA LEU A 26 0.63 -4.54 -12.77
C LEU A 26 0.52 -4.18 -14.24
N ASN A 27 0.46 -5.19 -15.12
CA ASN A 27 0.29 -4.99 -16.55
C ASN A 27 -0.98 -4.18 -16.89
N LYS A 28 -2.08 -4.44 -16.16
CA LYS A 28 -3.35 -3.73 -16.36
C LYS A 28 -3.39 -2.35 -15.68
N LEU A 29 -2.67 -2.18 -14.57
CA LEU A 29 -2.59 -0.92 -13.83
C LEU A 29 -1.70 0.12 -14.55
N CYS A 30 -0.66 -0.33 -15.24
CA CYS A 30 0.32 0.56 -15.86
C CYS A 30 -0.32 1.56 -16.86
N PRO A 31 -1.16 1.12 -17.83
CA PRO A 31 -1.93 2.03 -18.70
C PRO A 31 -2.77 3.06 -17.93
N LEU A 32 -3.45 2.62 -16.87
CA LEU A 32 -4.33 3.49 -16.08
C LEU A 32 -3.55 4.63 -15.42
N LEU A 33 -2.36 4.34 -14.89
CA LEU A 33 -1.50 5.36 -14.27
C LEU A 33 -1.00 6.41 -15.27
N PHE A 34 -0.74 6.02 -16.52
CA PHE A 34 -0.40 6.97 -17.59
C PHE A 34 -1.58 7.91 -17.88
N SER A 35 -2.76 7.36 -18.12
CA SER A 35 -3.97 8.16 -18.39
C SER A 35 -4.40 9.05 -17.23
N MET A 36 -4.14 8.64 -15.97
CA MET A 36 -4.48 9.40 -14.77
C MET A 36 -3.38 10.40 -14.34
N ASN A 37 -2.40 10.69 -15.21
CA ASN A 37 -1.34 11.67 -14.97
C ASN A 37 -0.39 11.31 -13.80
N TYR A 38 -0.27 10.03 -13.44
CA TYR A 38 0.69 9.55 -12.43
C TYR A 38 2.02 9.14 -13.08
N HIS A 39 2.59 10.01 -13.92
CA HIS A 39 3.74 9.72 -14.79
C HIS A 39 4.95 9.10 -14.06
N ASN A 40 5.31 9.61 -12.88
CA ASN A 40 6.43 9.05 -12.11
C ASN A 40 6.14 7.61 -11.68
N TYR A 41 4.94 7.35 -11.15
CA TYR A 41 4.53 6.00 -10.77
C TYR A 41 4.45 5.10 -11.99
N ALA A 42 3.83 5.55 -13.08
CA ALA A 42 3.72 4.79 -14.32
C ALA A 42 5.10 4.36 -14.83
N LYS A 43 6.06 5.29 -14.94
CA LYS A 43 7.43 5.04 -15.38
C LYS A 43 8.15 3.99 -14.52
N TYR A 44 8.15 4.17 -13.20
CA TYR A 44 8.82 3.21 -12.31
C TYR A 44 8.09 1.87 -12.27
N LEU A 45 6.77 1.87 -12.40
CA LEU A 45 5.97 0.64 -12.47
C LEU A 45 6.28 -0.15 -13.74
N SER A 46 6.45 0.50 -14.90
CA SER A 46 6.85 -0.17 -16.14
C SER A 46 8.20 -0.87 -15.99
N ILE A 47 9.20 -0.21 -15.40
CA ILE A 47 10.53 -0.79 -15.15
C ILE A 47 10.42 -1.98 -14.20
N TYR A 48 9.65 -1.83 -13.11
CA TYR A 48 9.41 -2.89 -12.15
C TYR A 48 8.71 -4.10 -12.79
N PHE A 49 7.67 -3.85 -13.59
CA PHE A 49 6.95 -4.88 -14.33
C PHE A 49 7.88 -5.64 -15.28
N VAL A 50 8.67 -4.95 -16.10
CA VAL A 50 9.63 -5.59 -17.01
C VAL A 50 10.67 -6.41 -16.24
N SER A 51 11.14 -5.91 -15.09
CA SER A 51 12.07 -6.64 -14.23
C SER A 51 11.47 -7.94 -13.71
N LEU A 52 10.20 -7.93 -13.30
CA LEU A 52 9.48 -9.13 -12.88
C LEU A 52 9.18 -10.08 -14.05
N ALA A 53 8.84 -9.55 -15.22
CA ALA A 53 8.59 -10.36 -16.41
C ALA A 53 9.88 -11.06 -16.90
N ASN A 54 11.03 -10.43 -16.70
CA ASN A 54 12.35 -10.98 -17.06
C ASN A 54 13.04 -11.71 -15.89
N LEU A 55 12.31 -12.01 -14.80
CA LEU A 55 12.89 -12.53 -13.57
C LEU A 55 13.61 -13.86 -13.78
N ASN A 56 13.00 -14.79 -14.52
CA ASN A 56 13.58 -16.12 -14.78
C ASN A 56 14.88 -16.09 -15.57
N HIS A 57 15.06 -15.11 -16.47
CA HIS A 57 16.29 -14.96 -17.23
C HIS A 57 17.37 -14.20 -16.45
N SER A 58 16.98 -13.14 -15.75
CA SER A 58 17.93 -12.29 -15.00
C SER A 58 18.39 -12.93 -13.69
N HIS A 59 17.51 -13.68 -13.01
CA HIS A 59 17.75 -14.30 -11.71
C HIS A 59 17.05 -15.67 -11.64
N PRO A 60 17.61 -16.72 -12.29
CA PRO A 60 17.06 -18.07 -12.23
C PRO A 60 16.82 -18.54 -10.79
N GLY A 61 15.66 -19.12 -10.50
CA GLY A 61 15.25 -19.58 -9.16
C GLY A 61 14.62 -18.49 -8.28
N ALA A 62 14.69 -17.21 -8.64
CA ALA A 62 14.07 -16.14 -7.84
C ALA A 62 12.53 -16.23 -7.86
N GLU A 63 11.93 -16.65 -8.96
CA GLU A 63 10.47 -16.85 -9.04
C GLU A 63 9.99 -17.91 -8.03
N GLU A 64 10.71 -19.02 -7.90
CA GLU A 64 10.42 -20.09 -6.94
C GLU A 64 10.50 -19.58 -5.50
N MET A 65 11.52 -18.78 -5.18
CA MET A 65 11.65 -18.14 -3.86
C MET A 65 10.50 -17.17 -3.57
N LEU A 66 10.04 -16.41 -4.56
CA LEU A 66 8.90 -15.49 -4.39
C LEU A 66 7.60 -16.25 -4.15
N MET A 67 7.39 -17.37 -4.86
CA MET A 67 6.25 -18.26 -4.66
C MET A 67 6.27 -18.95 -3.30
N ASP A 68 7.45 -19.35 -2.83
CA ASP A 68 7.65 -19.88 -1.49
C ASP A 68 7.75 -18.76 -0.46
N ASN A 69 6.67 -18.01 -0.30
CA ASN A 69 6.51 -17.00 0.75
C ASN A 69 7.48 -15.81 0.71
N GLY A 70 8.31 -15.67 -0.33
CA GLY A 70 9.26 -14.55 -0.47
C GLY A 70 8.66 -13.24 -0.96
N PHE A 71 7.47 -13.25 -1.58
CA PHE A 71 6.84 -12.05 -2.13
C PHE A 71 6.12 -11.18 -1.07
N SER A 72 5.45 -11.80 -0.10
CA SER A 72 4.78 -11.11 1.00
C SER A 72 5.00 -11.84 2.31
N VAL A 73 4.94 -11.14 3.45
CA VAL A 73 5.24 -11.70 4.77
C VAL A 73 4.00 -11.67 5.66
N SER A 74 3.74 -12.75 6.40
CA SER A 74 2.80 -12.76 7.52
C SER A 74 3.55 -12.67 8.84
N ARG A 75 3.12 -11.78 9.72
CA ARG A 75 3.64 -11.69 11.10
C ARG A 75 2.77 -12.40 12.12
N SER A 76 1.56 -12.78 11.73
CA SER A 76 0.61 -13.52 12.57
C SER A 76 0.00 -14.69 11.79
N ASN A 77 -0.69 -15.57 12.52
CA ASN A 77 -1.47 -16.67 11.94
C ASN A 77 -2.88 -16.23 11.49
N THR A 78 -3.14 -14.92 11.43
CA THR A 78 -4.44 -14.40 11.01
C THR A 78 -4.61 -14.57 9.49
N PRO A 79 -5.75 -15.10 9.01
CA PRO A 79 -6.06 -15.16 7.59
C PRO A 79 -5.93 -13.76 6.94
N ALA A 80 -5.38 -13.70 5.72
CA ALA A 80 -5.13 -12.45 5.00
C ALA A 80 -4.27 -11.41 5.77
N GLY A 81 -3.50 -11.85 6.77
CA GLY A 81 -2.55 -11.04 7.53
C GLY A 81 -1.28 -10.66 6.78
N ARG A 82 -1.04 -11.22 5.59
CA ARG A 82 0.18 -10.94 4.81
C ARG A 82 0.23 -9.50 4.35
N ILE A 83 1.45 -8.97 4.29
CA ILE A 83 1.75 -7.61 3.85
C ILE A 83 3.02 -7.61 2.99
N ALA A 84 3.24 -6.53 2.24
CA ALA A 84 4.46 -6.39 1.45
C ALA A 84 5.72 -6.47 2.34
N VAL A 85 6.80 -7.03 1.79
CA VAL A 85 8.07 -7.23 2.49
C VAL A 85 8.63 -5.89 2.99
N ASP A 86 8.61 -4.85 2.16
CA ASP A 86 9.06 -3.51 2.54
C ASP A 86 8.31 -2.96 3.76
N MET A 87 6.97 -3.04 3.75
CA MET A 87 6.14 -2.64 4.89
C MET A 87 6.44 -3.46 6.15
N THR A 88 6.80 -4.74 5.99
CA THR A 88 7.20 -5.60 7.11
C THR A 88 8.52 -5.16 7.71
N ILE A 89 9.51 -4.88 6.87
CA ILE A 89 10.83 -4.37 7.30
C ILE A 89 10.65 -3.03 8.02
N GLU A 90 9.75 -2.18 7.52
CA GLU A 90 9.39 -0.91 8.14
C GLU A 90 8.83 -1.06 9.55
N GLN A 91 7.93 -2.03 9.75
CA GLN A 91 7.29 -2.29 11.04
C GLN A 91 8.16 -3.08 12.03
N THR A 92 9.28 -3.67 11.59
CA THR A 92 10.12 -4.56 12.40
C THR A 92 11.54 -4.02 12.55
N ILE A 93 12.40 -4.27 11.56
CA ILE A 93 13.83 -3.94 11.58
C ILE A 93 14.03 -2.42 11.63
N ASN A 94 13.32 -1.69 10.76
CA ASN A 94 13.47 -0.24 10.69
C ASN A 94 12.82 0.48 11.87
N LYS A 95 11.83 -0.12 12.54
CA LYS A 95 11.12 0.49 13.69
C LYS A 95 12.08 0.93 14.79
N HIS A 96 13.07 0.10 15.11
CA HIS A 96 14.05 0.37 16.17
C HIS A 96 15.34 1.03 15.65
N ALA A 97 15.62 0.88 14.36
CA ALA A 97 16.80 1.46 13.71
C ALA A 97 16.57 2.90 13.21
N LYS A 98 15.32 3.38 13.11
CA LYS A 98 15.01 4.73 12.65
C LYS A 98 15.14 5.75 13.77
N THR A 99 15.95 6.76 13.53
CA THR A 99 16.01 8.00 14.32
C THR A 99 15.06 9.05 13.75
N LYS A 100 14.68 10.04 14.55
CA LYS A 100 13.86 11.17 14.09
C LYS A 100 14.59 11.88 12.93
N GLY A 101 13.94 11.96 11.76
CA GLY A 101 14.52 12.53 10.53
C GLY A 101 15.19 11.52 9.60
N GLY A 102 15.34 10.25 9.98
CA GLY A 102 15.92 9.22 9.11
C GLY A 102 17.32 9.59 8.61
N ILE A 103 17.56 9.42 7.30
CA ILE A 103 18.83 9.82 6.65
C ILE A 103 18.87 11.30 6.22
N VAL A 104 17.80 12.06 6.48
CA VAL A 104 17.69 13.45 6.07
C VAL A 104 18.75 14.27 6.81
N GLY A 105 19.50 15.11 6.07
CA GLY A 105 20.56 15.97 6.61
C GLY A 105 21.96 15.38 6.54
N PHE A 106 22.13 14.07 6.35
CA PHE A 106 23.46 13.46 6.21
C PHE A 106 23.59 12.47 5.04
N SER A 107 22.54 12.24 4.26
CA SER A 107 22.57 11.35 3.08
C SER A 107 23.64 11.72 2.05
N ARG A 108 24.01 13.01 1.95
CA ARG A 108 25.05 13.52 1.04
C ARG A 108 26.47 13.37 1.61
N SER A 109 26.61 13.06 2.89
CA SER A 109 27.90 12.79 3.53
C SER A 109 28.14 11.29 3.54
N LEU A 110 28.95 10.81 2.59
CA LEU A 110 29.24 9.39 2.44
C LEU A 110 29.78 8.74 3.74
N PRO A 111 30.71 9.35 4.50
CA PRO A 111 31.17 8.79 5.76
C PRO A 111 30.07 8.69 6.83
N SER A 112 29.20 9.70 6.92
CA SER A 112 28.09 9.72 7.87
C SER A 112 27.04 8.68 7.51
N TYR A 113 26.72 8.56 6.21
CA TYR A 113 25.84 7.53 5.69
C TYR A 113 26.38 6.13 5.95
N TYR A 114 27.66 5.85 5.65
CA TYR A 114 28.26 4.55 5.91
C TYR A 114 28.24 4.20 7.40
N ARG A 115 28.63 5.15 8.27
CA ARG A 115 28.57 4.93 9.71
C ARG A 115 27.16 4.57 10.14
N TRP A 116 26.15 5.34 9.73
CA TRP A 116 24.76 5.06 10.04
C TRP A 116 24.32 3.68 9.53
N SER A 117 24.61 3.35 8.27
CA SER A 117 24.26 2.07 7.65
C SER A 117 24.86 0.88 8.39
N VAL A 118 26.11 1.01 8.86
CA VAL A 118 26.80 -0.05 9.60
C VAL A 118 26.37 -0.10 11.07
N THR A 119 26.08 1.02 11.74
CA THR A 119 25.77 0.99 13.19
C THR A 119 24.28 0.87 13.52
N ARG A 120 23.37 1.10 12.57
CA ARG A 120 21.91 1.17 12.82
C ARG A 120 21.32 -0.11 13.41
N HIS A 121 21.86 -1.28 13.05
CA HIS A 121 21.40 -2.55 13.59
C HIS A 121 21.78 -2.70 15.07
N SER A 122 23.02 -2.38 15.44
CA SER A 122 23.47 -2.40 16.84
C SER A 122 22.69 -1.39 17.70
N GLN A 123 22.38 -0.22 17.14
CA GLN A 123 21.51 0.76 17.81
C GLN A 123 20.11 0.18 18.07
N ALA A 124 19.52 -0.50 17.09
CA ALA A 124 18.24 -1.18 17.25
C ALA A 124 18.30 -2.25 18.37
N ASP A 125 19.40 -3.01 18.45
CA ASP A 125 19.61 -4.04 19.48
C ASP A 125 19.67 -3.42 20.89
N TYR A 126 20.42 -2.32 21.07
CA TYR A 126 20.47 -1.61 22.35
C TYR A 126 19.12 -1.05 22.76
N VAL A 127 18.36 -0.49 21.83
CA VAL A 127 17.00 0.01 22.08
C VAL A 127 16.07 -1.14 22.49
N SER A 128 16.13 -2.26 21.77
CA SER A 128 15.34 -3.47 22.06
C SER A 128 15.67 -4.04 23.45
N ALA A 129 16.96 -4.18 23.77
CA ALA A 129 17.43 -4.64 25.08
C ALA A 129 16.96 -3.70 26.21
N THR A 130 17.11 -2.38 26.01
CA THR A 130 16.65 -1.37 26.97
C THR A 130 15.14 -1.46 27.22
N GLN A 131 14.33 -1.62 26.16
CA GLN A 131 12.88 -1.79 26.27
C GLN A 131 12.49 -3.04 27.06
N LYS A 132 13.21 -4.15 26.84
CA LYS A 132 13.04 -5.39 27.61
C LYS A 132 13.39 -5.17 29.09
N MET A 133 14.49 -4.48 29.40
CA MET A 133 14.93 -4.20 30.78
C MET A 133 13.89 -3.41 31.57
N ILE A 134 13.26 -2.41 30.97
CA ILE A 134 12.26 -1.57 31.67
C ILE A 134 10.89 -2.27 31.82
N ASN A 135 10.80 -3.58 31.55
CA ASN A 135 9.55 -4.35 31.54
C ASN A 135 8.44 -3.67 30.75
N LYS A 136 8.82 -2.85 29.75
CA LYS A 136 7.91 -2.42 28.71
C LYS A 136 7.73 -3.64 27.84
N ARG A 137 6.96 -4.62 28.36
CA ARG A 137 6.29 -5.61 27.53
C ARG A 137 5.75 -4.79 26.40
N SER A 138 6.16 -5.14 25.21
CA SER A 138 5.58 -4.63 24.01
C SER A 138 4.12 -5.09 24.01
N ALA A 139 3.26 -4.41 24.77
CA ALA A 139 1.81 -4.53 24.73
C ALA A 139 1.27 -4.11 23.35
N ASP A 140 2.17 -3.81 22.42
CA ASP A 140 2.01 -3.23 21.10
C ASP A 140 2.60 -4.14 20.00
N THR A 141 3.14 -5.34 20.30
CA THR A 141 3.99 -6.05 19.32
C THR A 141 3.30 -6.81 18.21
N ASP A 142 2.04 -7.22 18.30
CA ASP A 142 1.39 -7.92 17.16
C ASP A 142 -0.07 -7.57 16.95
N SER A 143 -0.64 -6.71 17.79
CA SER A 143 -1.93 -6.10 17.46
C SER A 143 -1.74 -5.13 16.30
N HIS A 144 -2.54 -5.28 15.24
CA HIS A 144 -2.63 -4.31 14.15
C HIS A 144 -2.75 -2.89 14.74
N LYS A 145 -2.13 -1.88 14.14
CA LYS A 145 -2.14 -0.49 14.66
C LYS A 145 -3.57 0.00 14.97
N GLU A 146 -4.52 -0.39 14.13
CA GLU A 146 -5.96 -0.09 14.30
C GLU A 146 -6.59 -0.68 15.58
N LEU A 147 -5.97 -1.69 16.17
CA LEU A 147 -6.42 -2.30 17.43
C LEU A 147 -5.86 -1.59 18.67
N SER A 148 -4.99 -0.59 18.49
CA SER A 148 -4.48 0.26 19.57
C SER A 148 -5.63 0.98 20.28
N THR A 149 -5.49 1.19 21.59
CA THR A 149 -6.49 1.92 22.38
C THR A 149 -6.67 3.37 21.91
N ALA A 150 -5.60 4.00 21.41
CA ALA A 150 -5.68 5.35 20.85
C ALA A 150 -6.49 5.36 19.55
N GLU A 151 -6.22 4.44 18.63
CA GLU A 151 -6.97 4.34 17.37
C GLU A 151 -8.40 3.86 17.57
N LYS A 152 -8.66 2.98 18.55
CA LYS A 152 -10.03 2.63 18.96
C LYS A 152 -10.80 3.83 19.47
N ARG A 153 -10.21 4.65 20.35
CA ARG A 153 -10.84 5.88 20.85
C ARG A 153 -11.08 6.90 19.74
N GLU A 154 -10.11 7.04 18.83
CA GLU A 154 -10.25 7.91 17.68
C GLU A 154 -11.33 7.41 16.72
N SER A 155 -11.36 6.10 16.45
CA SER A 155 -12.41 5.45 15.67
C SER A 155 -13.78 5.54 16.36
N GLU A 156 -13.86 5.48 17.69
CA GLU A 156 -15.09 5.69 18.46
C GLU A 156 -15.56 7.15 18.42
N ARG A 157 -14.63 8.11 18.48
CA ARG A 157 -14.89 9.54 18.29
C ARG A 157 -15.38 9.81 16.87
N GLU A 158 -14.71 9.23 15.88
CA GLU A 158 -15.14 9.20 14.48
C GLU A 158 -16.48 8.48 14.31
N SER A 159 -16.78 7.44 15.10
CA SER A 159 -18.08 6.75 15.09
C SER A 159 -19.20 7.60 15.67
N LYS A 160 -18.91 8.51 16.60
CA LYS A 160 -19.90 9.53 17.02
C LYS A 160 -20.14 10.55 15.90
N ILE A 161 -19.08 10.93 15.17
CA ILE A 161 -19.21 11.73 13.93
C ILE A 161 -19.85 10.89 12.82
N HIS A 162 -19.78 9.56 12.89
CA HIS A 162 -20.34 8.66 11.90
C HIS A 162 -21.86 8.77 11.86
N PHE A 163 -22.55 9.10 12.96
CA PHE A 163 -23.96 9.46 12.90
C PHE A 163 -24.22 10.66 11.96
N LEU A 164 -23.37 11.70 12.02
CA LEU A 164 -23.43 12.84 11.11
C LEU A 164 -23.00 12.46 9.68
N LYS A 165 -21.99 11.59 9.52
CA LYS A 165 -21.58 11.08 8.20
C LYS A 165 -22.71 10.23 7.59
N VAL A 166 -23.35 9.35 8.35
CA VAL A 166 -24.47 8.50 7.92
C VAL A 166 -25.69 9.36 7.60
N LEU A 167 -26.00 10.38 8.40
CA LEU A 167 -27.02 11.38 8.06
C LEU A 167 -26.69 12.11 6.75
N ALA A 168 -25.43 12.53 6.57
CA ALA A 168 -24.98 13.14 5.32
C ALA A 168 -25.05 12.15 4.14
N PHE A 169 -24.72 10.87 4.34
CA PHE A 169 -24.87 9.81 3.35
C PHE A 169 -26.32 9.51 3.02
N SER A 170 -27.23 9.57 4.00
CA SER A 170 -28.67 9.45 3.76
C SER A 170 -29.25 10.67 3.03
N ALA A 171 -28.55 11.80 3.05
CA ALA A 171 -28.85 12.97 2.22
C ALA A 171 -28.18 12.91 0.83
N PHE A 172 -27.23 12.00 0.62
CA PHE A 172 -26.67 11.75 -0.72
C PHE A 172 -27.61 10.85 -1.52
N ILE A 173 -27.49 10.95 -2.84
CA ILE A 173 -28.20 10.05 -3.74
C ILE A 173 -27.73 8.63 -3.47
N ASN A 174 -28.67 7.70 -3.32
CA ASN A 174 -28.37 6.28 -3.23
C ASN A 174 -27.70 5.84 -4.54
N PRO A 175 -26.40 5.49 -4.54
CA PRO A 175 -25.68 5.17 -5.78
C PRO A 175 -26.11 3.84 -6.41
N PHE A 176 -26.99 3.09 -5.72
CA PHE A 176 -27.59 1.85 -6.20
C PHE A 176 -29.02 2.04 -6.73
N GLU A 177 -29.61 3.22 -6.54
CA GLU A 177 -30.84 3.62 -7.22
C GLU A 177 -30.43 4.27 -8.55
N VAL A 178 -30.53 3.46 -9.60
CA VAL A 178 -29.85 3.69 -10.88
C VAL A 178 -30.54 4.79 -11.69
N GLU A 179 -29.87 5.93 -11.84
CA GLU A 179 -30.11 6.87 -12.94
C GLU A 179 -29.12 6.60 -14.09
N GLU A 180 -29.54 6.77 -15.35
CA GLU A 180 -28.67 6.59 -16.51
C GLU A 180 -27.59 7.69 -16.61
N GLY A 181 -26.33 7.29 -16.41
CA GLY A 181 -25.14 8.10 -16.65
C GLY A 181 -24.17 8.17 -15.48
N LEU A 182 -23.06 8.90 -15.66
CA LEU A 182 -22.09 9.12 -14.61
C LEU A 182 -22.56 10.25 -13.69
N VAL A 183 -22.67 9.99 -12.39
CA VAL A 183 -23.18 10.92 -11.39
C VAL A 183 -22.16 11.11 -10.27
N SER A 184 -22.01 12.34 -9.79
CA SER A 184 -21.21 12.63 -8.61
C SER A 184 -21.89 12.08 -7.36
N LEU A 185 -21.21 11.20 -6.63
CA LEU A 185 -21.71 10.64 -5.37
C LEU A 185 -22.00 11.70 -4.30
N ALA A 186 -21.27 12.81 -4.30
CA ALA A 186 -21.40 13.85 -3.28
C ALA A 186 -22.53 14.85 -3.58
N SER A 187 -22.80 15.12 -4.86
CA SER A 187 -23.76 16.17 -5.26
C SER A 187 -24.98 15.65 -5.99
N GLY A 188 -24.98 14.38 -6.40
CA GLY A 188 -26.05 13.80 -7.20
C GLY A 188 -26.18 14.38 -8.60
N ARG A 189 -25.26 15.26 -9.01
CA ARG A 189 -25.31 15.90 -10.33
C ARG A 189 -24.68 15.00 -11.38
N LYS A 190 -25.33 14.91 -12.54
CA LYS A 190 -24.77 14.29 -13.73
C LYS A 190 -23.46 14.99 -14.12
N VAL A 191 -22.44 14.19 -14.39
CA VAL A 191 -21.13 14.68 -14.84
C VAL A 191 -21.28 15.24 -16.25
N GLN A 192 -20.52 16.30 -16.56
CA GLN A 192 -20.48 16.87 -17.92
C GLN A 192 -19.99 15.81 -18.91
N GLU A 193 -20.47 15.86 -20.16
CA GLU A 193 -20.19 14.82 -21.17
C GLU A 193 -18.69 14.68 -21.45
N ASP A 194 -17.96 15.79 -21.53
CA ASP A 194 -16.50 15.80 -21.73
C ASP A 194 -15.74 15.09 -20.60
N VAL A 195 -16.14 15.33 -19.35
CA VAL A 195 -15.54 14.69 -18.16
C VAL A 195 -15.95 13.23 -18.08
N ALA A 196 -17.19 12.89 -18.42
CA ALA A 196 -17.65 11.51 -18.45
C ALA A 196 -16.90 10.69 -19.50
N ASP A 197 -16.73 11.24 -20.70
CA ASP A 197 -15.95 10.63 -21.78
C ASP A 197 -14.48 10.47 -21.39
N ASP A 198 -13.89 11.47 -20.71
CA ASP A 198 -12.52 11.37 -20.21
C ASP A 198 -12.37 10.20 -19.22
N LEU A 199 -13.24 10.12 -18.21
CA LEU A 199 -13.20 9.09 -17.16
C LEU A 199 -13.49 7.67 -17.69
N LEU A 200 -14.42 7.53 -18.65
CA LEU A 200 -14.77 6.23 -19.24
C LEU A 200 -13.73 5.75 -20.25
N SER A 201 -12.98 6.66 -20.88
CA SER A 201 -11.96 6.33 -21.88
C SER A 201 -10.55 6.11 -21.31
N VAL A 202 -10.35 6.27 -20.00
CA VAL A 202 -9.05 6.11 -19.29
C VAL A 202 -8.33 4.82 -19.69
N GLU A 203 -9.00 3.67 -19.68
CA GLU A 203 -8.36 2.39 -20.03
C GLU A 203 -7.88 2.34 -21.49
N ARG A 204 -8.64 2.95 -22.41
CA ARG A 204 -8.28 3.01 -23.83
C ARG A 204 -7.12 3.98 -24.05
N LYS A 205 -7.25 5.22 -23.54
CA LYS A 205 -6.21 6.27 -23.63
C LYS A 205 -4.89 5.78 -23.04
N GLY A 206 -4.93 5.11 -21.89
CA GLY A 206 -3.75 4.59 -21.23
C GLY A 206 -2.98 3.53 -22.03
N LYS A 207 -3.65 2.77 -22.91
CA LYS A 207 -3.00 1.74 -23.76
C LYS A 207 -2.38 2.34 -25.03
N GLU A 208 -2.79 3.55 -25.40
CA GLU A 208 -2.24 4.31 -26.54
C GLU A 208 -0.97 5.10 -26.15
N LEU A 209 -0.69 5.22 -24.84
CA LEU A 209 0.49 5.88 -24.26
C LEU A 209 1.61 4.88 -23.95
#